data_AF-A0A6M2AFW8-F1
#
_entry.id   AF-A0A6M2AFW8-F1
#
_cell.length_a   1.000
_cell.length_b   1.000
_cell.length_c   1.000
_cell.angle_alpha   90.00
_cell.angle_beta   90.00
_cell.angle_gamma   90.00
#
_symmetry.space_group_name_H-M   'P 1'
#
loop_
_entity.id
_entity.type
_entity.pdbx_description
1 polymer ?
#
loop_
_entity_poly.entity_id
_entity_poly.type
_entity_poly.pdbx_seq_one_letter_code
_entity_poly.pdbx_strand_id
1 'polypeptide(L)'
;MRSYFILICICSFFNIFSLDTKYQIIEDRSDLTILNPMLKSRKTCKLQLSNGIKVYVISDKNADKSAAALSVFTGSFDDPKEYPGMAHFCEHMLFKGSKKYPKESEYMKFIWDHSGIPNAYTAPDRTVYMFSISHTAFEEAIDRLSHFFKDPLFEPSHIARELYAVDQEHAKNIENDDRRAYMIFKEIVNLMILIL
;
A
#
# COMPACT_ATOMS: atom_id res chain seq x y z
N MET A 1 23.14 18.43 15.58
CA MET A 1 21.86 18.05 14.93
C MET A 1 21.02 17.29 15.94
N ARG A 2 19.85 17.80 16.29
CA ARG A 2 19.01 17.28 17.37
C ARG A 2 18.47 15.90 17.01
N SER A 3 18.97 14.87 17.70
CA SER A 3 18.42 13.52 17.71
C SER A 3 17.12 13.53 18.51
N TYR A 4 16.00 13.22 17.88
CA TYR A 4 14.78 12.86 18.62
C TYR A 4 14.83 11.36 18.89
N PHE A 5 15.31 11.01 20.08
CA PHE A 5 15.10 9.71 20.72
C PHE A 5 13.82 9.84 21.54
N ILE A 6 12.79 9.03 21.25
CA ILE A 6 11.72 8.78 22.23
C ILE A 6 12.14 7.52 23.01
N LEU A 7 12.50 7.75 24.26
CA LEU A 7 12.83 6.76 25.29
C LEU A 7 11.63 6.62 26.24
N ILE A 8 11.12 5.40 26.44
CA ILE A 8 10.43 4.92 27.66
C ILE A 8 10.53 3.38 27.63
N CYS A 9 10.93 2.57 28.62
CA CYS A 9 11.68 2.67 29.87
C CYS A 9 12.10 1.21 30.18
N ILE A 10 13.31 0.99 30.71
CA ILE A 10 13.66 -0.27 31.38
C ILE A 10 13.35 -0.04 32.86
N CYS A 11 12.48 -0.86 33.47
CA CYS A 11 12.50 -1.14 34.90
C CYS A 11 11.74 -2.43 35.23
N SER A 12 12.41 -3.26 36.00
CA SER A 12 11.95 -4.48 36.65
C SER A 12 10.86 -4.20 37.70
N PHE A 13 10.06 -5.24 37.99
CA PHE A 13 9.12 -5.38 39.13
C PHE A 13 7.80 -4.58 39.13
N PHE A 14 6.71 -5.36 39.14
CA PHE A 14 5.40 -5.13 39.74
C PHE A 14 4.58 -3.85 39.39
N ASN A 15 3.53 -4.13 38.61
CA ASN A 15 2.15 -3.66 38.75
C ASN A 15 1.75 -2.21 38.38
N ILE A 16 0.62 -2.17 37.64
CA ILE A 16 -0.36 -1.08 37.51
C ILE A 16 0.01 0.04 36.52
N PHE A 17 -0.49 -0.15 35.28
CA PHE A 17 -1.03 0.81 34.30
C PHE A 17 -0.75 0.23 32.92
N SER A 18 -1.71 -0.54 32.39
CA SER A 18 -1.75 -0.81 30.96
C SER A 18 -2.01 0.52 30.26
N LEU A 19 -0.95 1.21 29.83
CA LEU A 19 -1.07 2.21 28.78
C LEU A 19 -1.81 1.53 27.64
N ASP A 20 -2.93 2.10 27.24
CA ASP A 20 -3.86 1.58 26.24
C ASP A 20 -3.13 1.52 24.87
N THR A 21 -2.28 0.50 24.70
CA THR A 21 -1.44 0.35 23.52
C THR A 21 -2.37 0.07 22.36
N LYS A 22 -2.47 1.05 21.45
CA LYS A 22 -3.26 0.98 20.20
C LYS A 22 -2.80 -0.12 19.23
N TYR A 23 -1.85 -0.95 19.64
CA TYR A 23 -1.30 -2.05 18.86
C TYR A 23 -0.80 -3.18 19.78
N GLN A 24 -0.70 -4.37 19.22
CA GLN A 24 -0.10 -5.55 19.83
C GLN A 24 1.14 -5.96 19.02
N ILE A 25 2.25 -6.27 19.69
CA ILE A 25 3.44 -6.79 19.01
C ILE A 25 3.17 -8.25 18.63
N ILE A 26 3.45 -8.60 17.38
CA ILE A 26 3.39 -9.97 16.89
C ILE A 26 4.81 -10.54 16.98
N GLU A 27 4.95 -11.63 17.73
CA GLU A 27 6.20 -12.37 17.82
C GLU A 27 6.61 -12.90 16.44
N ASP A 28 7.88 -12.67 16.07
CA ASP A 28 8.41 -13.24 14.85
C ASP A 28 8.79 -14.71 15.06
N ARG A 29 8.00 -15.62 14.46
CA ARG A 29 8.23 -17.06 14.51
C ARG A 29 8.86 -17.62 13.24
N SER A 30 9.31 -16.76 12.31
CA SER A 30 9.98 -17.26 11.12
C SER A 30 11.43 -17.62 11.43
N ASP A 31 11.76 -18.91 11.33
CA ASP A 31 13.15 -19.40 11.42
C ASP A 31 13.98 -19.09 10.16
N LEU A 32 13.56 -18.08 9.39
CA LEU A 32 14.18 -17.72 8.12
C LEU A 32 15.44 -16.89 8.36
N THR A 33 16.55 -17.39 7.85
CA THR A 33 17.83 -16.68 7.92
C THR A 33 17.90 -15.60 6.85
N ILE A 34 18.26 -14.37 7.25
CA ILE A 34 18.56 -13.29 6.31
C ILE A 34 19.88 -13.62 5.59
N LEU A 35 19.78 -14.04 4.32
CA LEU A 35 20.93 -14.42 3.51
C LEU A 35 21.74 -13.23 3.02
N ASN A 36 21.10 -12.08 2.77
CA ASN A 36 21.79 -10.88 2.27
C ASN A 36 22.47 -10.12 3.44
N PRO A 37 23.83 -10.02 3.45
CA PRO A 37 24.56 -9.34 4.52
C PRO A 37 24.16 -7.87 4.71
N MET A 38 23.78 -7.16 3.65
CA MET A 38 23.37 -5.75 3.72
C MET A 38 22.06 -5.57 4.49
N LEU A 39 21.26 -6.62 4.60
CA LEU A 39 19.98 -6.58 5.31
C LEU A 39 20.11 -6.95 6.79
N LYS A 40 21.26 -7.49 7.22
CA LYS A 40 21.47 -7.99 8.60
C LYS A 40 21.42 -6.90 9.67
N SER A 41 21.74 -5.65 9.33
CA SER A 41 21.71 -4.53 10.27
C SER A 41 20.30 -3.95 10.49
N ARG A 42 19.32 -4.35 9.67
CA ARG A 42 17.94 -3.86 9.77
C ARG A 42 17.28 -4.43 11.01
N LYS A 43 16.59 -3.55 11.75
CA LYS A 43 15.72 -3.97 12.84
C LYS A 43 14.31 -4.09 12.32
N THR A 44 13.64 -5.18 12.65
CA THR A 44 12.29 -5.47 12.17
C THR A 44 11.34 -5.62 13.34
N CYS A 45 10.08 -5.25 13.15
CA CYS A 45 9.03 -5.43 14.14
C CYS A 45 7.72 -5.73 13.42
N LYS A 46 7.00 -6.77 13.86
CA LYS A 46 5.65 -7.09 13.40
C LYS A 46 4.67 -6.64 14.47
N LEU A 47 3.60 -5.95 14.08
CA LEU A 47 2.57 -5.50 15.00
C LEU A 47 1.18 -5.56 14.36
N GLN A 48 0.15 -5.61 15.19
CA GLN A 48 -1.26 -5.50 14.79
C GLN A 48 -1.86 -4.27 15.44
N LEU A 49 -2.41 -3.36 14.64
CA LEU A 49 -3.15 -2.20 15.14
C LEU A 49 -4.51 -2.64 15.73
N SER A 50 -5.10 -1.79 16.57
CA SER A 50 -6.41 -2.06 17.18
C SER A 50 -7.55 -2.26 16.19
N ASN A 51 -7.43 -1.71 14.96
CA ASN A 51 -8.36 -1.92 13.86
C ASN A 51 -8.08 -3.20 13.04
N GLY A 52 -7.16 -4.05 13.50
CA GLY A 52 -6.84 -5.34 12.90
C GLY A 52 -5.76 -5.30 11.81
N ILE A 53 -5.32 -4.12 11.37
CA ILE A 53 -4.27 -3.99 10.35
C ILE A 53 -2.95 -4.56 10.88
N LYS A 54 -2.35 -5.47 10.09
CA LYS A 54 -1.02 -6.02 10.37
C LYS A 54 0.03 -5.15 9.71
N VAL A 55 1.06 -4.78 10.46
CA VAL A 55 2.13 -3.87 10.03
C VAL A 55 3.48 -4.55 10.22
N TYR A 56 4.33 -4.42 9.22
CA TYR A 56 5.73 -4.81 9.28
C TYR A 56 6.60 -3.56 9.20
N VAL A 57 7.28 -3.25 10.30
CA VAL A 57 8.14 -2.07 10.45
C VAL A 57 9.58 -2.50 10.24
N ILE A 58 10.30 -1.76 9.39
CA ILE A 58 11.72 -1.97 9.10
C ILE A 58 12.45 -0.67 9.42
N SER A 59 13.40 -0.73 10.35
CA SER A 59 14.32 0.36 10.66
C SER A 59 15.68 0.05 10.04
N ASP A 60 16.07 0.85 9.04
CA ASP A 60 17.37 0.81 8.39
C ASP A 60 18.04 2.19 8.50
N LYS A 61 19.17 2.27 9.19
CA LYS A 61 19.92 3.54 9.36
C LYS A 61 20.71 3.93 8.11
N ASN A 62 20.90 3.00 7.18
CA ASN A 62 21.67 3.20 5.95
C ASN A 62 20.76 3.41 4.74
N ALA A 63 19.44 3.43 4.91
CA ALA A 63 18.52 3.70 3.82
C ALA A 63 18.61 5.16 3.38
N ASP A 64 18.63 5.40 2.07
CA ASP A 64 18.67 6.76 1.49
C ASP A 64 17.29 7.44 1.46
N LYS A 65 16.22 6.63 1.50
CA LYS A 65 14.82 7.07 1.49
C LYS A 65 13.98 6.20 2.40
N SER A 66 12.90 6.76 2.91
CA SER A 66 11.84 5.98 3.56
C SER A 66 10.87 5.47 2.50
N ALA A 67 10.14 4.40 2.81
CA ALA A 67 9.15 3.82 1.92
C ALA A 67 8.03 3.16 2.72
N ALA A 68 6.87 3.06 2.09
CA ALA A 68 5.75 2.29 2.62
C ALA A 68 4.98 1.61 1.49
N ALA A 69 4.34 0.50 1.83
CA ALA A 69 3.41 -0.19 0.97
C ALA A 69 2.21 -0.66 1.82
N LEU A 70 1.02 -0.57 1.25
CA LEU A 70 -0.22 -1.07 1.83
C LEU A 70 -0.92 -1.96 0.81
N SER A 71 -1.20 -3.19 1.22
CA SER A 71 -1.93 -4.17 0.42
C SER A 71 -3.34 -4.30 0.96
N VAL A 72 -4.32 -4.15 0.09
CA VAL A 72 -5.73 -4.52 0.33
C VAL A 72 -5.93 -5.90 -0.30
N PHE A 73 -6.42 -6.88 0.45
CA PHE A 73 -6.70 -8.24 -0.04
C PHE A 73 -8.01 -8.30 -0.81
N THR A 74 -8.11 -7.44 -1.83
CA THR A 74 -9.20 -7.36 -2.79
C THR A 74 -8.57 -6.96 -4.12
N GLY A 75 -8.88 -7.67 -5.20
CA GLY A 75 -8.31 -7.43 -6.52
C GLY A 75 -9.30 -7.69 -7.64
N SER A 76 -8.82 -7.90 -8.87
CA SER A 76 -9.70 -8.08 -10.03
C SER A 76 -10.57 -9.34 -10.02
N PHE A 77 -10.31 -10.30 -9.11
CA PHE A 77 -11.21 -11.44 -8.91
C PHE A 77 -12.46 -11.07 -8.11
N ASP A 78 -12.43 -9.96 -7.39
CA ASP A 78 -13.55 -9.43 -6.60
C ASP A 78 -14.38 -8.40 -7.39
N ASP A 79 -14.06 -8.18 -8.67
CA ASP A 79 -14.81 -7.28 -9.53
C ASP A 79 -16.27 -7.74 -9.67
N PRO A 80 -17.26 -6.84 -9.54
CA PRO A 80 -18.64 -7.15 -9.89
C PRO A 80 -18.72 -7.63 -11.35
N LYS A 81 -19.57 -8.63 -11.62
CA LYS A 81 -19.71 -9.19 -12.98
C LYS A 81 -20.15 -8.14 -14.00
N GLU A 82 -20.94 -7.18 -13.55
CA GLU A 82 -21.43 -6.05 -14.35
C GLU A 82 -20.36 -4.99 -14.59
N TYR A 83 -19.28 -4.98 -13.79
CA TYR A 83 -18.22 -3.98 -13.81
C TYR A 83 -16.82 -4.61 -13.73
N PRO A 84 -16.38 -5.34 -14.76
CA PRO A 84 -15.02 -5.84 -14.84
C PRO A 84 -14.02 -4.68 -14.83
N GLY A 85 -12.94 -4.80 -14.06
CA GLY A 85 -11.95 -3.75 -13.86
C GLY A 85 -12.26 -2.77 -12.72
N MET A 86 -13.32 -3.00 -11.93
CA MET A 86 -13.71 -2.10 -10.83
C MET A 86 -12.61 -1.91 -9.79
N ALA A 87 -11.91 -2.98 -9.36
CA ALA A 87 -10.82 -2.88 -8.41
C ALA A 87 -9.69 -1.97 -8.93
N HIS A 88 -9.34 -2.11 -10.20
CA HIS A 88 -8.33 -1.27 -10.86
C HIS A 88 -8.82 0.17 -11.03
N PHE A 89 -10.09 0.38 -11.37
CA PHE A 89 -10.66 1.72 -11.44
C PHE A 89 -10.70 2.40 -10.06
N CYS A 90 -11.06 1.66 -9.00
CA CYS A 90 -11.00 2.15 -7.63
C CYS A 90 -9.58 2.57 -7.25
N GLU A 91 -8.56 1.78 -7.63
CA GLU A 91 -7.16 2.15 -7.44
C GLU A 91 -6.85 3.54 -7.99
N HIS A 92 -7.20 3.81 -9.25
CA HIS A 92 -7.01 5.12 -9.88
C HIS A 92 -7.73 6.23 -9.12
N MET A 93 -8.98 6.00 -8.74
CA MET A 93 -9.82 6.99 -8.08
C MET A 93 -9.33 7.37 -6.68
N LEU A 94 -8.67 6.46 -5.95
CA LEU A 94 -8.11 6.80 -4.63
C LEU A 94 -6.99 7.84 -4.71
N PHE A 95 -6.30 7.96 -5.85
CA PHE A 95 -5.33 9.04 -6.07
C PHE A 95 -5.99 10.40 -6.31
N LYS A 96 -7.31 10.47 -6.55
CA LYS A 96 -8.01 11.69 -7.00
C LYS A 96 -8.58 12.54 -5.87
N GLY A 97 -8.01 12.41 -4.68
CA GLY A 97 -8.31 13.26 -3.53
C GLY A 97 -9.15 12.59 -2.44
N SER A 98 -9.06 13.19 -1.27
CA SER A 98 -9.76 12.80 -0.04
C SER A 98 -10.34 14.02 0.65
N LYS A 99 -11.17 13.85 1.67
CA LYS A 99 -11.75 15.01 2.39
C LYS A 99 -10.68 15.94 2.99
N LYS A 100 -9.58 15.38 3.51
CA LYS A 100 -8.47 16.18 4.07
C LYS A 100 -7.57 16.77 2.99
N TYR A 101 -7.38 16.05 1.89
CA TYR A 101 -6.54 16.46 0.75
C TYR A 101 -7.37 16.45 -0.54
N PRO A 102 -8.22 17.47 -0.77
CA PRO A 102 -9.24 17.41 -1.82
C PRO A 102 -8.71 17.69 -3.23
N LYS A 103 -7.51 18.25 -3.36
CA LYS A 103 -6.92 18.51 -4.67
C LYS A 103 -6.50 17.19 -5.32
N GLU A 104 -6.96 16.95 -6.54
CA GLU A 104 -6.77 15.70 -7.30
C GLU A 104 -5.31 15.23 -7.36
N SER A 105 -4.35 16.15 -7.56
CA SER A 105 -2.94 15.80 -7.70
C SER A 105 -2.11 15.96 -6.42
N GLU A 106 -2.75 16.27 -5.28
CA GLU A 106 -2.05 16.62 -4.04
C GLU A 106 -1.09 15.52 -3.57
N TYR A 107 -1.55 14.26 -3.57
CA TYR A 107 -0.73 13.13 -3.13
C TYR A 107 0.49 12.97 -4.04
N MET A 108 0.28 12.84 -5.34
CA MET A 108 1.36 12.63 -6.31
C MET A 108 2.36 13.78 -6.29
N LYS A 109 1.85 15.03 -6.28
CA LYS A 109 2.68 16.23 -6.19
C LYS A 109 3.50 16.25 -4.91
N PHE A 110 2.90 15.95 -3.76
CA PHE A 110 3.63 15.90 -2.49
C PHE A 110 4.76 14.88 -2.53
N ILE A 111 4.51 13.67 -3.04
CA ILE A 111 5.54 12.64 -3.15
C ILE A 111 6.69 13.13 -4.06
N TRP A 112 6.38 13.68 -5.25
CA TRP A 112 7.40 14.17 -6.18
C TRP A 112 8.21 15.36 -5.65
N ASP A 113 7.55 16.34 -5.04
CA ASP A 113 8.19 17.53 -4.47
C ASP A 113 9.18 17.15 -3.34
N HIS A 114 9.05 15.96 -2.76
CA HIS A 114 9.92 15.41 -1.73
C HIS A 114 10.82 14.27 -2.25
N SER A 115 11.17 14.31 -3.53
CA SER A 115 12.07 13.37 -4.21
C SER A 115 11.62 11.91 -4.10
N GLY A 116 10.32 11.69 -3.98
CA GLY A 116 9.70 10.39 -3.89
C GLY A 116 9.20 9.85 -5.22
N ILE A 117 8.79 8.57 -5.20
CA ILE A 117 8.16 7.89 -6.33
C ILE A 117 6.92 7.17 -5.80
N PRO A 118 5.70 7.58 -6.21
CA PRO A 118 4.48 6.85 -5.92
C PRO A 118 4.23 5.76 -6.96
N ASN A 119 3.54 4.69 -6.58
CA ASN A 119 3.01 3.70 -7.51
C ASN A 119 1.84 2.93 -6.89
N ALA A 120 1.06 2.27 -7.72
CA ALA A 120 0.12 1.25 -7.29
C ALA A 120 -0.02 0.17 -8.37
N TYR A 121 -0.60 -0.97 -7.99
CA TYR A 121 -1.04 -1.98 -8.94
C TYR A 121 -2.19 -2.80 -8.39
N THR A 122 -3.05 -3.26 -9.29
CA THR A 122 -4.12 -4.21 -9.02
C THR A 122 -3.78 -5.56 -9.63
N ALA A 123 -3.64 -6.56 -8.76
CA ALA A 123 -3.48 -7.96 -9.10
C ALA A 123 -4.83 -8.69 -8.99
N PRO A 124 -4.91 -9.99 -9.32
CA PRO A 124 -6.14 -10.76 -9.14
C PRO A 124 -6.68 -10.77 -7.71
N ASP A 125 -5.81 -10.93 -6.72
CA ASP A 125 -6.14 -11.19 -5.31
C ASP A 125 -5.92 -9.99 -4.38
N ARG A 126 -5.34 -8.89 -4.90
CA ARG A 126 -4.97 -7.72 -4.10
C ARG A 126 -4.77 -6.46 -4.93
N THR A 127 -4.89 -5.32 -4.28
CA THR A 127 -4.43 -4.02 -4.77
C THR A 127 -3.41 -3.45 -3.81
N VAL A 128 -2.28 -2.98 -4.33
CA VAL A 128 -1.14 -2.51 -3.53
C VAL A 128 -0.81 -1.07 -3.87
N TYR A 129 -0.76 -0.21 -2.86
CA TYR A 129 -0.36 1.19 -2.96
C TYR A 129 1.00 1.35 -2.30
N MET A 130 1.93 2.03 -2.94
CA MET A 130 3.28 2.18 -2.41
C MET A 130 3.92 3.50 -2.79
N PHE A 131 4.90 3.92 -1.97
CA PHE A 131 5.75 5.05 -2.30
C PHE A 131 7.13 4.90 -1.68
N SER A 132 8.10 5.59 -2.27
CA SER A 132 9.34 5.99 -1.60
C SER A 132 9.37 7.51 -1.47
N ILE A 133 10.04 8.05 -0.45
CA ILE A 133 10.11 9.50 -0.18
C ILE A 133 11.31 9.85 0.71
N SER A 134 11.72 11.12 0.73
CA SER A 134 12.70 11.62 1.70
C SER A 134 12.25 11.35 3.14
N HIS A 135 13.20 11.05 4.03
CA HIS A 135 12.89 10.68 5.42
C HIS A 135 12.09 11.74 6.18
N THR A 136 12.34 13.02 5.89
CA THR A 136 11.70 14.16 6.56
C THR A 136 10.22 14.31 6.21
N ALA A 137 9.78 13.77 5.08
CA ALA A 137 8.40 13.86 4.60
C ALA A 137 7.60 12.56 4.79
N PHE A 138 8.20 11.53 5.40
CA PHE A 138 7.60 10.20 5.49
C PHE A 138 6.28 10.17 6.28
N GLU A 139 6.23 10.85 7.43
CA GLU A 139 5.03 10.89 8.27
C GLU A 139 3.85 11.55 7.54
N GLU A 140 4.13 12.66 6.89
CA GLU A 140 3.16 13.39 6.07
C GLU A 140 2.68 12.61 4.83
N ALA A 141 3.53 11.75 4.25
CA ALA A 141 3.15 10.86 3.16
C ALA A 141 2.24 9.73 3.65
N ILE A 142 2.54 9.14 4.81
CA ILE A 142 1.68 8.13 5.45
C ILE A 142 0.31 8.71 5.78
N ASP A 143 0.26 9.93 6.32
CA ASP A 143 -0.99 10.62 6.62
C ASP A 143 -1.85 10.79 5.35
N ARG A 144 -1.27 11.28 4.25
CA ARG A 144 -1.97 11.39 2.97
C ARG A 144 -2.43 10.03 2.42
N LEU A 145 -1.58 8.99 2.47
CA LEU A 145 -1.95 7.64 2.06
C LEU A 145 -3.10 7.08 2.91
N SER A 146 -3.11 7.36 4.22
CA SER A 146 -4.17 6.86 5.12
C SER A 146 -5.56 7.37 4.73
N HIS A 147 -5.63 8.58 4.17
CA HIS A 147 -6.87 9.19 3.74
C HIS A 147 -7.48 8.56 2.47
N PHE A 148 -6.71 7.76 1.72
CA PHE A 148 -7.25 6.93 0.63
C PHE A 148 -8.30 5.94 1.16
N PHE A 149 -8.09 5.43 2.38
CA PHE A 149 -8.92 4.36 2.97
C PHE A 149 -9.92 4.88 4.01
N LYS A 150 -9.84 6.17 4.35
CA LYS A 150 -10.68 6.78 5.38
C LYS A 150 -11.83 7.58 4.78
N ASP A 151 -11.54 8.42 3.80
CA ASP A 151 -12.50 9.39 3.26
C ASP A 151 -12.17 9.83 1.82
N PRO A 152 -12.00 8.89 0.87
CA PRO A 152 -11.80 9.22 -0.54
C PRO A 152 -13.03 9.95 -1.12
N LEU A 153 -12.80 10.87 -2.07
CA LEU A 153 -13.88 11.70 -2.62
C LEU A 153 -14.72 11.00 -3.69
N PHE A 154 -14.09 10.23 -4.58
CA PHE A 154 -14.75 9.67 -5.77
C PHE A 154 -15.55 10.72 -6.56
N GLU A 155 -14.96 11.91 -6.74
CA GLU A 155 -15.63 13.05 -7.35
C GLU A 155 -16.15 12.71 -8.76
N PRO A 156 -17.45 12.86 -9.07
CA PRO A 156 -18.02 12.49 -10.35
C PRO A 156 -17.36 13.16 -11.56
N SER A 157 -16.84 14.37 -11.38
CA SER A 157 -16.13 15.12 -12.43
C SER A 157 -14.82 14.46 -12.87
N HIS A 158 -14.25 13.57 -12.05
CA HIS A 158 -13.01 12.85 -12.37
C HIS A 158 -13.28 11.50 -13.04
N ILE A 159 -14.45 10.89 -12.78
CA ILE A 159 -14.79 9.53 -13.24
C ILE A 159 -14.61 9.38 -14.75
N ALA A 160 -15.18 10.29 -15.55
CA ALA A 160 -15.09 10.18 -17.00
C ALA A 160 -13.64 10.20 -17.49
N ARG A 161 -12.79 11.09 -16.94
CA ARG A 161 -11.38 11.20 -17.31
C ARG A 161 -10.58 9.95 -16.92
N GLU A 162 -10.82 9.42 -15.72
CA GLU A 162 -10.11 8.23 -15.26
C GLU A 162 -10.55 6.96 -15.99
N LEU A 163 -11.82 6.86 -16.40
CA LEU A 163 -12.25 5.77 -17.30
C LEU A 163 -11.50 5.81 -18.63
N TYR A 164 -11.31 6.99 -19.23
CA TYR A 164 -10.48 7.13 -20.43
C TYR A 164 -9.02 6.76 -20.16
N ALA A 165 -8.46 7.10 -19.00
CA ALA A 165 -7.09 6.73 -18.67
C ALA A 165 -6.91 5.20 -18.58
N VAL A 166 -7.83 4.50 -17.90
CA VAL A 166 -7.83 3.03 -17.80
C VAL A 166 -8.02 2.37 -19.18
N ASP A 167 -8.90 2.91 -20.02
CA ASP A 167 -9.07 2.44 -21.40
C ASP A 167 -7.77 2.56 -22.21
N GLN A 168 -7.05 3.68 -22.08
CA GLN A 168 -5.76 3.87 -22.75
C GLN A 168 -4.68 2.91 -22.24
N GLU A 169 -4.69 2.56 -20.95
CA GLU A 169 -3.80 1.53 -20.41
C GLU A 169 -4.13 0.15 -20.95
N HIS A 170 -5.42 -0.18 -21.08
CA HIS A 170 -5.85 -1.42 -21.72
C HIS A 170 -5.39 -1.46 -23.20
N ALA A 171 -5.62 -0.37 -23.94
CA ALA A 171 -5.25 -0.26 -25.35
C ALA A 171 -3.75 -0.51 -25.59
N LYS A 172 -2.88 0.02 -24.71
CA LYS A 172 -1.42 -0.24 -24.75
C LYS A 172 -1.06 -1.71 -24.57
N ASN A 173 -1.88 -2.47 -23.84
CA ASN A 173 -1.63 -3.88 -23.52
C ASN A 173 -2.18 -4.85 -24.57
N ILE A 174 -3.02 -4.40 -25.53
CA ILE A 174 -3.65 -5.27 -26.55
C ILE A 174 -2.61 -6.00 -27.41
N GLU A 175 -1.52 -5.32 -27.74
CA GLU A 175 -0.44 -5.85 -28.59
C GLU A 175 0.73 -6.44 -27.79
N ASN A 176 0.64 -6.46 -26.45
CA ASN A 176 1.69 -7.01 -25.61
C ASN A 176 1.50 -8.52 -25.44
N ASP A 177 2.45 -9.32 -25.94
CA ASP A 177 2.34 -10.79 -25.94
C ASP A 177 2.28 -11.40 -24.53
N ASP A 178 3.01 -10.85 -23.55
CA ASP A 178 2.94 -11.32 -22.16
C ASP A 178 1.54 -11.10 -21.58
N ARG A 179 0.93 -9.94 -21.88
CA ARG A 179 -0.44 -9.62 -21.46
C ARG A 179 -1.46 -10.51 -22.17
N ARG A 180 -1.31 -10.76 -23.46
CA ARG A 180 -2.18 -11.66 -24.23
C ARG A 180 -2.12 -13.08 -23.67
N ALA A 181 -0.91 -13.61 -23.44
CA ALA A 181 -0.70 -14.93 -22.84
C ALA A 181 -1.32 -15.02 -21.44
N TYR A 182 -1.14 -13.99 -20.61
CA TYR A 182 -1.76 -13.91 -19.30
C TYR A 182 -3.29 -13.90 -19.36
N MET A 183 -3.90 -13.13 -20.26
CA MET A 183 -5.36 -13.10 -20.41
C MET A 183 -5.92 -14.45 -20.88
N ILE A 184 -5.25 -15.11 -21.83
CA ILE A 184 -5.62 -16.46 -22.27
C ILE A 184 -5.54 -17.44 -21.09
N PHE A 185 -4.45 -17.41 -20.32
CA PHE A 185 -4.30 -18.25 -19.13
C PHE A 185 -5.42 -18.00 -18.11
N LYS A 186 -5.74 -16.73 -17.84
CA LYS A 186 -6.80 -16.33 -16.91
C LYS A 186 -8.16 -16.90 -17.35
N GLU A 187 -8.51 -16.79 -18.62
CA GLU A 187 -9.78 -17.33 -19.15
C GLU A 187 -9.86 -18.86 -19.08
N ILE A 188 -8.78 -19.56 -19.45
CA ILE A 188 -8.74 -21.03 -19.43
C ILE A 188 -8.86 -21.56 -18.00
N VAL A 189 -8.14 -20.96 -17.04
CA VAL A 189 -8.14 -21.43 -15.64
C VAL A 189 -9.45 -21.08 -14.93
N ASN A 190 -10.03 -19.90 -15.19
CA ASN A 190 -11.34 -19.55 -14.62
C ASN A 190 -12.45 -20.52 -15.07
N LEU A 191 -12.40 -21.00 -16.32
CA LEU A 191 -13.33 -22.01 -16.82
C LEU A 191 -13.13 -23.38 -16.15
N MET A 192 -11.91 -23.76 -15.77
CA MET A 192 -11.65 -25.03 -15.10
C MET A 192 -12.20 -25.09 -13.66
N ILE A 193 -12.28 -23.95 -12.96
CA ILE A 193 -12.85 -23.87 -11.60
C ILE A 193 -14.38 -24.04 -11.62
N LEU A 194 -15.05 -23.82 -12.77
CA LEU A 194 -16.49 -24.02 -12.93
C LEU A 194 -16.88 -25.45 -13.36
N ILE A 195 -15.91 -26.32 -13.64
CA ILE A 195 -16.14 -27.69 -14.14
C ILE A 195 -15.76 -28.76 -13.09
N LEU A 196 -15.25 -28.35 -11.92
CA LEU A 196 -15.01 -29.21 -10.74
C LEU A 196 -15.92 -28.81 -9.58
#